data_AF-A0A5B9FUJ3-F1
#
_entry.id   AF-A0A5B9FUJ3-F1
#
_cell.length_a   1.000
_cell.length_b   1.000
_cell.length_c   1.000
_cell.angle_alpha   90.00
_cell.angle_beta   90.00
_cell.angle_gamma   90.00
#
_symmetry.space_group_name_H-M   'P 1'
#
loop_
_entity.id
_entity.type
_entity.pdbx_description
1 polymer ?
#
loop_
_entity_poly.entity_id
_entity_poly.type
_entity_poly.pdbx_seq_one_letter_code
_entity_poly.pdbx_strand_id
1 'polypeptide(L)' 'MKTIKRLSLLYILAFAVSCSLFFINFNVVESSWEVKVFEVLTISFLLFVALTIIYFITQLIIKLVKAVQIKKPSQK' A
#
# COMPACT_ATOMS: atom_id res chain seq x y z
N MET A 1 1.06 -18.46 -2.80
CA MET A 1 -0.28 -17.97 -2.37
C MET A 1 -0.26 -16.88 -1.29
N LYS A 2 0.61 -16.94 -0.26
CA LYS A 2 0.61 -15.92 0.83
C LYS A 2 0.94 -14.49 0.35
N THR A 3 1.85 -14.35 -0.62
CA THR A 3 2.26 -13.06 -1.19
C THR A 3 1.14 -12.41 -2.01
N ILE A 4 0.45 -13.19 -2.85
CA ILE A 4 -0.68 -12.71 -3.66
C ILE A 4 -1.80 -12.22 -2.74
N LYS A 5 -2.17 -13.00 -1.72
CA LYS A 5 -3.19 -12.58 -0.73
C LYS A 5 -2.81 -11.25 -0.04
N ARG A 6 -1.52 -11.05 0.30
CA ARG A 6 -1.04 -9.79 0.89
C ARG A 6 -1.09 -8.62 -0.08
N LEU A 7 -0.69 -8.82 -1.35
CA LEU A 7 -0.78 -7.78 -2.38
C LEU A 7 -2.23 -7.40 -2.66
N SER A 8 -3.14 -8.38 -2.74
CA SER A 8 -4.57 -8.12 -2.85
C SER A 8 -5.10 -7.33 -1.65
N LEU A 9 -4.66 -7.64 -0.43
CA LEU A 9 -5.05 -6.89 0.76
C LEU A 9 -4.55 -5.43 0.73
N LEU A 10 -3.30 -5.21 0.29
CA LEU A 10 -2.74 -3.87 0.11
C LEU A 10 -3.52 -3.08 -0.94
N TYR A 11 -3.91 -3.71 -2.04
CA TYR A 11 -4.73 -3.08 -3.07
C TYR A 11 -6.12 -2.70 -2.54
N ILE A 12 -6.78 -3.61 -1.81
CA ILE A 12 -8.09 -3.33 -1.19
C ILE A 12 -7.99 -2.15 -0.21
N LEU A 13 -6.93 -2.09 0.60
CA LEU A 13 -6.67 -0.98 1.50
C LEU A 13 -6.44 0.35 0.74
N ALA A 14 -5.61 0.33 -0.30
CA ALA A 14 -5.36 1.50 -1.14
C ALA A 14 -6.64 2.00 -1.81
N PHE A 15 -7.47 1.09 -2.31
CA PHE A 15 -8.77 1.39 -2.89
C PHE A 15 -9.73 1.99 -1.87
N ALA A 16 -9.84 1.40 -0.68
CA ALA A 16 -10.68 1.94 0.40
C ALA A 16 -10.27 3.37 0.79
N VAL A 17 -8.97 3.64 0.94
CA VAL A 17 -8.45 4.99 1.23
C VAL A 17 -8.79 5.96 0.10
N SER A 18 -8.63 5.54 -1.15
CA SER A 18 -8.98 6.38 -2.30
C SER A 18 -10.48 6.70 -2.36
N CYS A 19 -11.35 5.73 -2.06
CA CYS A 19 -12.78 5.99 -1.95
C CYS A 19 -13.10 6.97 -0.82
N SER A 20 -12.46 6.84 0.34
CA SER A 20 -12.63 7.79 1.45
C SER A 20 -12.20 9.21 1.07
N LEU A 21 -11.06 9.36 0.39
CA LEU A 21 -10.59 10.66 -0.12
C LEU A 21 -11.57 11.27 -1.11
N PHE A 22 -12.15 10.44 -1.98
CA PHE A 22 -13.19 10.88 -2.90
C PHE A 22 -14.45 11.37 -2.18
N PHE A 23 -14.94 10.65 -1.17
CA PHE A 23 -16.10 11.10 -0.38
C PHE A 23 -15.85 12.43 0.34
N ILE A 24 -14.63 12.64 0.87
CA ILE A 24 -14.25 13.90 1.52
C ILE A 24 -14.24 15.05 0.50
N ASN A 25 -13.75 14.81 -0.71
CA ASN A 25 -13.60 15.84 -1.76
C ASN A 25 -14.80 15.92 -2.72
N PHE A 26 -15.86 15.14 -2.48
CA PHE A 26 -16.97 14.98 -3.42
C PHE A 26 -17.66 16.30 -3.80
N ASN A 27 -17.75 17.21 -2.83
CA ASN A 27 -18.36 18.54 -3.00
C ASN A 27 -17.39 19.63 -3.50
N VAL A 28 -16.10 19.32 -3.62
CA VAL A 28 -15.08 20.31 -4.01
C VAL A 28 -14.91 20.38 -5.53
N VAL A 29 -15.17 19.27 -6.22
CA VAL A 29 -14.98 19.16 -7.68
C VAL A 29 -16.27 18.69 -8.34
N GLU A 30 -16.95 19.61 -9.04
CA GLU A 30 -18.02 19.25 -9.97
C GLU A 30 -17.39 18.66 -11.25
N SER A 31 -17.54 17.36 -11.42
CA SER A 31 -17.06 16.63 -12.59
C SER A 31 -18.03 15.50 -12.93
N SER A 32 -17.99 15.05 -14.19
CA SER A 32 -18.79 13.93 -14.65
C SER A 32 -18.42 12.64 -13.91
N TRP A 33 -19.38 11.71 -13.81
CA TRP A 33 -19.20 10.43 -13.12
C TRP A 33 -17.99 9.64 -13.62
N GLU A 34 -17.71 9.70 -14.93
CA GLU A 34 -16.55 9.03 -15.55
C GLU A 34 -15.22 9.58 -15.01
N VAL A 35 -15.11 10.91 -14.90
CA VAL A 35 -13.91 11.57 -14.37
C VAL A 35 -13.70 11.19 -12.90
N LYS A 36 -14.78 11.16 -12.11
CA LYS A 36 -14.77 10.76 -10.70
C LYS A 36 -14.26 9.33 -10.50
N VAL A 37 -14.72 8.39 -11.33
CA VAL A 37 -14.26 7.00 -11.29
C VAL A 37 -12.78 6.90 -11.68
N PHE A 38 -12.37 7.61 -12.74
CA PHE A 38 -10.99 7.58 -13.21
C PHE A 38 -10.02 8.16 -12.17
N GLU A 39 -10.43 9.21 -11.46
CA GLU A 39 -9.67 9.83 -10.37
C GLU A 39 -9.44 8.83 -9.21
N VAL A 40 -10.50 8.16 -8.75
CA VAL A 40 -10.40 7.13 -7.71
C VAL A 40 -9.49 5.97 -8.13
N LEU A 41 -9.60 5.50 -9.38
CA LEU A 41 -8.75 4.43 -9.88
C LEU A 41 -7.28 4.87 -9.96
N THR A 42 -7.03 6.11 -10.39
CA THR A 42 -5.66 6.65 -10.50
C THR A 42 -5.03 6.82 -9.12
N ILE A 43 -5.74 7.41 -8.16
CA ILE A 43 -5.25 7.63 -6.79
C ILE A 43 -5.03 6.28 -6.09
N SER A 44 -5.98 5.34 -6.20
CA SER A 44 -5.82 4.01 -5.60
C SER A 44 -4.63 3.26 -6.20
N PHE A 45 -4.38 3.37 -7.50
CA PHE A 45 -3.20 2.77 -8.13
C PHE A 45 -1.89 3.39 -7.61
N LEU A 46 -1.80 4.72 -7.53
CA LEU A 46 -0.63 5.40 -6.98
C LEU A 46 -0.37 5.00 -5.52
N LEU A 47 -1.42 4.98 -4.69
CA LEU A 47 -1.32 4.52 -3.30
C LEU A 47 -0.89 3.06 -3.20
N PHE A 48 -1.41 2.19 -4.06
CA PHE A 48 -1.01 0.79 -4.11
C PHE A 48 0.47 0.62 -4.43
N VAL A 49 0.98 1.35 -5.42
CA VAL A 49 2.40 1.34 -5.78
C VAL A 49 3.26 1.82 -4.60
N ALA A 50 2.89 2.95 -3.99
CA ALA A 50 3.61 3.49 -2.83
C ALA A 50 3.64 2.50 -1.65
N LEU A 51 2.50 1.94 -1.28
CA LEU A 51 2.40 0.95 -0.20
C LEU A 51 3.17 -0.34 -0.51
N THR A 52 3.19 -0.76 -1.77
CA THR A 52 3.94 -1.94 -2.20
C THR A 52 5.45 -1.71 -2.06
N ILE A 53 5.95 -0.53 -2.46
CA ILE A 53 7.35 -0.15 -2.27
C ILE A 53 7.71 -0.18 -0.79
N ILE A 54 6.90 0.48 0.06
CA ILE A 54 7.11 0.49 1.51
C ILE A 54 7.16 -0.94 2.06
N TYR A 55 6.22 -1.79 1.67
CA TYR A 55 6.18 -3.19 2.09
C TYR A 55 7.46 -3.95 1.75
N PHE A 56 7.99 -3.78 0.52
CA PHE A 56 9.25 -4.41 0.12
C PHE A 56 10.44 -3.89 0.93
N ILE A 57 10.52 -2.58 1.16
CA ILE A 57 11.56 -1.97 2.00
C ILE A 57 11.50 -2.55 3.41
N THR A 58 10.31 -2.63 4.03
CA THR A 58 10.16 -3.20 5.37
C THR A 58 10.57 -4.67 5.41
N GLN A 59 10.20 -5.46 4.39
CA GLN A 59 10.64 -6.86 4.30
C GLN A 59 12.17 -6.99 4.20
N LEU A 60 12.82 -6.12 3.43
CA LEU A 60 14.29 -6.09 3.34
C LEU A 60 14.92 -5.73 4.70
N ILE A 61 14.41 -4.71 5.38
CA ILE A 61 14.90 -4.31 6.71
C ILE A 61 14.75 -5.46 7.70
N ILE A 62 13.59 -6.12 7.76
CA ILE A 62 13.36 -7.27 8.66
C ILE A 62 14.35 -8.40 8.37
N LYS A 63 14.63 -8.69 7.09
CA LYS A 63 15.62 -9.71 6.71
C LYS A 63 17.02 -9.33 7.16
N LEU A 64 17.42 -8.07 6.98
CA LEU A 64 18.71 -7.56 7.42
C LEU A 64 18.86 -7.64 8.95
N VAL A 65 17.85 -7.19 9.70
CA VAL A 65 17.84 -7.25 11.17
C VAL A 65 17.96 -8.69 11.66
N LYS A 66 17.19 -9.63 11.06
CA LYS A 66 17.29 -11.06 11.40
C LYS A 66 18.67 -11.64 11.07
N ALA A 67 19.25 -11.29 9.93
CA ALA A 67 20.59 -11.75 9.55
C ALA A 67 21.68 -11.23 10.52
N VAL A 68 21.55 -9.99 11.00
CA VAL A 68 22.44 -9.41 12.00
C VAL A 68 22.28 -10.07 13.38
N GLN A 69 21.04 -10.38 13.79
CA GLN A 69 20.78 -11.09 15.06
C GLN A 69 21.35 -12.52 15.05
N ILE A 70 21.26 -13.23 13.93
CA ILE A 70 21.83 -14.59 13.79
C ILE A 70 23.37 -14.56 13.80
N LYS A 71 24.00 -13.46 13.35
CA LYS A 71 25.47 -13.31 13.36
C LYS A 71 26.08 -12.98 14.71
N LYS A 72 25.30 -12.58 15.73
CA LYS A 72 25.83 -12.53 17.09
C LYS A 72 25.84 -13.97 17.62
N PRO A 73 27.02 -14.60 17.80
CA PRO A 73 27.04 -15.89 18.47
C PRO A 73 26.47 -15.66 19.87
N SER A 74 25.51 -16.49 20.26
CA SER A 74 25.10 -16.63 21.66
C SER A 74 26.37 -16.94 22.46
N GLN A 75 27.02 -15.93 23.01
CA GLN A 75 28.08 -16.11 23.99
C GLN A 75 27.40 -16.61 25.27
N LYS A 76 27.26 -17.94 25.36
CA LYS A 76 27.21 -18.64 26.63
C LYS A 76 28.61 -18.76 27.17
#